data_AF-R7NDN1-F1
#
_entry.id   AF-R7NDN1-F1
#
_cell.length_a   1.000
_cell.length_b   1.000
_cell.length_c   1.000
_cell.angle_alpha   90.00
_cell.angle_beta   90.00
_cell.angle_gamma   90.00
#
_symmetry.space_group_name_H-M   'P 1'
#
loop_
_entity.id
_entity.type
_entity.pdbx_description
1 polymer ?
#
loop_
_entity_poly.entity_id
_entity_poly.type
_entity_poly.pdbx_seq_one_letter_code
_entity_poly.pdbx_strand_id
1 'polypeptide(L)'
;MVDLKKLLKWRENFVALSLALVISFTCTGCQSKEVEEELEEPFSYSQDEEKLNKVVVEDSEPVKEEEELNIASYLEAIMSVPIMYNYEEYYLTYEQVEKLILEAEKKVECHNEYSGNLEEEIEELISQIEDNSLKFLEGYPEYERILWFKDLYLGELDTDVDFLNIVFNITLKFALKHCLEDATNDIAEDICKLKELSIVAKRGNFQDDESIVFGSYLPELNAIVLNVDTIYQELLNEKNEEELGVLELDEAIEKTLLHELNHVRQQACSCRLEEDAPSTLEYQDAYSFIMEASAESALYNQEQDYMAFYKEKYDYTYYFERERETLILLLGLFHDDIKIDDYYNAIFDSDLEAFYRFCGVKTEEEKYVLHKIWFALDSLESFNSFPYEVTGEKVLTRGKIQDIVGTSYCVDIFKLVLSHMVDYTFSNSELTVEDNLALFNIIKSIIVEEARKLEETGNEEDPYYFVYDAETKSSIKELENLYIDFLSDYYEMSEEELRDLEQKCDISLYRCNANSDDLSFVYRYNFDEYLFLDKYPILKYILSMSYISKDDYQKFLEADVILSRKK
;
A
#
# COMPACT_ATOMS: atom_id res chain seq x y z
N MET A 1 49.30 8.14 -14.13
CA MET A 1 48.83 8.91 -12.95
C MET A 1 48.20 10.20 -13.43
N VAL A 2 46.87 10.17 -13.57
CA VAL A 2 46.07 11.37 -13.86
C VAL A 2 45.87 12.12 -12.54
N ASP A 3 46.05 13.43 -12.59
CA ASP A 3 45.98 14.32 -11.42
C ASP A 3 44.51 14.42 -10.95
N LEU A 4 44.16 13.69 -9.88
CA LEU A 4 42.80 13.59 -9.33
C LEU A 4 42.17 14.97 -9.02
N LYS A 5 43.01 15.96 -8.67
CA LYS A 5 42.56 17.34 -8.41
C LYS A 5 42.14 18.07 -9.68
N LYS A 6 42.67 17.69 -10.85
CA LYS A 6 42.21 18.23 -12.14
C LYS A 6 40.90 17.62 -12.59
N LEU A 7 40.64 16.35 -12.28
CA LEU A 7 39.38 15.67 -12.60
C LEU A 7 38.21 16.20 -11.76
N LEU A 8 38.39 16.38 -10.45
CA LEU A 8 37.39 16.99 -9.57
C LEU A 8 37.04 18.42 -9.99
N LYS A 9 38.06 19.22 -10.32
CA LYS A 9 37.85 20.59 -10.82
C LYS A 9 37.21 20.63 -12.21
N TRP A 10 37.35 19.58 -13.02
CA TRP A 10 36.65 19.49 -14.31
C TRP A 10 35.17 19.15 -14.11
N ARG A 11 34.85 18.26 -13.16
CA ARG A 11 33.48 17.86 -12.82
C ARG A 11 32.69 19.03 -12.19
N GLU A 12 33.29 19.79 -11.28
CA GLU A 12 32.67 21.00 -10.71
C GLU A 12 32.37 22.08 -11.76
N ASN A 13 33.31 22.30 -12.70
CA ASN A 13 33.10 23.25 -13.78
C ASN A 13 32.05 22.77 -14.78
N PHE A 14 31.91 21.45 -15.00
CA PHE A 14 30.90 20.87 -15.88
C PHE A 14 29.49 21.00 -15.28
N VAL A 15 29.33 20.70 -13.98
CA VAL A 15 28.04 20.87 -13.27
C VAL A 15 27.63 22.34 -13.22
N ALA A 16 28.57 23.26 -12.96
CA ALA A 16 28.29 24.70 -12.98
C ALA A 16 27.92 25.21 -14.40
N LEU A 17 28.52 24.66 -15.46
CA LEU A 17 28.16 25.01 -16.84
C LEU A 17 26.77 24.48 -17.22
N SER A 18 26.43 23.27 -16.78
CA SER A 18 25.11 22.65 -16.98
C SER A 18 24.02 23.43 -16.26
N LEU A 19 24.25 23.85 -15.01
CA LEU A 19 23.31 24.70 -14.25
C LEU A 19 23.10 26.07 -14.91
N ALA A 20 24.19 26.69 -15.39
CA ALA A 20 24.11 27.99 -16.06
C ALA A 20 23.37 27.91 -17.42
N LEU A 21 23.48 26.78 -18.12
CA LEU A 21 22.74 26.54 -19.37
C LEU A 21 21.25 26.29 -19.11
N VAL A 22 20.89 25.55 -18.06
CA VAL A 22 19.48 25.30 -17.67
C VAL A 22 18.77 26.59 -17.25
N ILE A 23 19.43 27.47 -16.48
CA ILE A 23 18.88 28.77 -16.07
C ILE A 23 18.69 29.73 -17.27
N SER A 24 19.51 29.57 -18.32
CA SER A 24 19.39 30.37 -19.55
C SER A 24 18.20 29.95 -20.43
N PHE A 25 17.67 28.73 -20.25
CA PHE A 25 16.51 28.22 -21.00
C PHE A 25 15.17 28.36 -20.26
N THR A 26 15.18 28.60 -18.94
CA THR A 26 13.95 28.80 -18.14
C THR A 26 13.56 30.27 -17.95
N CYS A 27 14.39 31.23 -18.39
CA CYS A 27 14.15 32.68 -18.18
C CYS A 27 13.72 33.48 -19.43
N THR A 28 13.19 32.84 -20.48
CA THR A 28 12.56 33.57 -21.59
C THR A 28 11.12 33.13 -21.79
N GLY A 29 10.19 33.74 -21.05
CA GLY A 29 8.79 33.34 -21.14
C GLY A 29 7.72 34.24 -20.52
N CYS A 30 8.00 35.44 -20.01
CA CYS A 30 6.93 36.38 -19.61
C CYS A 30 7.30 37.83 -19.93
N GLN A 31 6.80 38.35 -21.05
CA GLN A 31 6.53 39.78 -21.19
C GLN A 31 5.08 40.02 -20.80
N SER A 32 4.89 40.60 -19.62
CA SER A 32 3.64 41.18 -19.17
C SER A 32 3.25 42.38 -20.03
N LYS A 33 1.96 42.49 -20.34
CA LYS A 33 1.30 43.78 -20.61
C LYS A 33 0.21 43.95 -19.57
N GLU A 34 0.35 45.05 -18.84
CA GLU A 34 -0.59 45.64 -17.89
C GLU A 34 -2.01 45.77 -18.47
N VAL A 35 -3.03 45.74 -17.61
CA VAL A 35 -3.81 46.94 -17.22
C VAL A 35 -4.91 46.57 -16.19
N GLU A 36 -4.79 47.25 -15.05
CA GLU A 36 -5.79 47.79 -14.08
C GLU A 36 -6.71 46.89 -13.23
N GLU A 37 -6.34 46.84 -11.95
CA GLU A 37 -7.20 46.67 -10.76
C GLU A 37 -8.21 47.82 -10.62
N GLU A 38 -9.46 47.49 -10.28
CA GLU A 38 -10.27 48.33 -9.39
C GLU A 38 -10.44 47.58 -8.05
N LEU A 39 -9.72 48.08 -7.06
CA LEU A 39 -9.85 47.80 -5.63
C LEU A 39 -11.23 48.23 -5.13
N GLU A 40 -11.87 47.46 -4.25
CA GLU A 40 -12.47 48.02 -3.04
C GLU A 40 -12.44 47.00 -1.87
N GLU A 41 -12.05 47.54 -0.72
CA GLU A 41 -11.66 46.92 0.54
C GLU A 41 -12.83 46.38 1.40
N PRO A 42 -12.52 45.60 2.47
CA PRO A 42 -13.49 44.79 3.21
C PRO A 42 -14.20 45.57 4.32
N PHE A 43 -15.42 45.17 4.68
CA PHE A 43 -16.10 45.67 5.87
C PHE A 43 -16.43 44.57 6.88
N SER A 44 -15.95 44.80 8.10
CA SER A 44 -16.15 44.02 9.32
C SER A 44 -17.49 44.33 10.02
N TYR A 45 -17.98 43.32 10.73
CA TYR A 45 -19.11 43.26 11.67
C TYR A 45 -19.52 44.53 12.42
N SER A 46 -20.84 44.72 12.57
CA SER A 46 -21.46 45.41 13.71
C SER A 46 -22.68 44.65 14.22
N GLN A 47 -22.66 44.30 15.50
CA GLN A 47 -23.81 43.94 16.31
C GLN A 47 -24.76 45.14 16.45
N ASP A 48 -26.07 44.92 16.39
CA ASP A 48 -27.06 45.68 17.18
C ASP A 48 -28.40 44.94 17.20
N GLU A 49 -28.86 44.66 18.42
CA GLU A 49 -30.15 44.06 18.75
C GLU A 49 -31.34 45.04 18.66
N GLU A 50 -32.53 44.44 18.64
CA GLU A 50 -33.84 44.98 18.99
C GLU A 50 -34.52 46.01 18.06
N LYS A 51 -35.54 45.51 17.35
CA LYS A 51 -36.86 46.15 17.34
C LYS A 51 -37.99 45.16 17.03
N LEU A 52 -38.78 44.87 18.06
CA LEU A 52 -40.13 44.32 17.99
C LEU A 52 -40.96 45.03 16.92
N ASN A 53 -41.63 44.26 16.06
CA ASN A 53 -42.99 44.58 15.63
C ASN A 53 -43.82 43.30 15.47
N LYS A 54 -44.91 43.26 16.24
CA LYS A 54 -46.03 42.34 16.10
C LYS A 54 -46.54 42.32 14.66
N VAL A 55 -46.54 41.14 14.03
CA VAL A 55 -47.51 40.81 12.99
C VAL A 55 -48.18 39.48 13.34
N VAL A 56 -49.50 39.62 13.42
CA VAL A 56 -50.61 38.68 13.52
C VAL A 56 -50.32 37.23 13.10
N VAL A 57 -50.70 36.32 13.99
CA VAL A 57 -50.92 34.89 13.77
C VAL A 57 -52.07 34.70 12.77
N GLU A 58 -51.79 34.11 11.62
CA GLU A 58 -52.78 33.42 10.79
C GLU A 58 -52.19 32.07 10.36
N ASP A 59 -53.05 31.06 10.44
CA ASP A 59 -52.78 29.63 10.32
C ASP A 59 -51.85 29.26 9.15
N SER A 60 -50.72 28.61 9.46
CA SER A 60 -49.94 27.84 8.51
C SER A 60 -49.90 26.38 8.94
N GLU A 61 -50.10 25.52 7.96
CA GLU A 61 -50.22 24.06 7.92
C GLU A 61 -49.33 23.29 8.91
N PRO A 62 -49.69 22.05 9.30
CA PRO A 62 -48.82 21.23 10.12
C PRO A 62 -47.46 21.14 9.44
N VAL A 63 -46.44 21.63 10.16
CA VAL A 63 -45.03 21.35 9.88
C VAL A 63 -44.95 19.85 9.69
N LYS A 64 -44.67 19.41 8.45
CA LYS A 64 -44.19 18.04 8.24
C LYS A 64 -42.94 17.94 9.11
N GLU A 65 -42.98 17.08 10.12
CA GLU A 65 -41.76 16.63 10.75
C GLU A 65 -40.87 16.13 9.60
N GLU A 66 -39.78 16.84 9.32
CA GLU A 66 -38.71 16.28 8.51
C GLU A 66 -38.27 15.02 9.26
N GLU A 67 -38.56 13.84 8.71
CA GLU A 67 -38.00 12.60 9.22
C GLU A 67 -36.48 12.74 9.08
N GLU A 68 -35.79 13.06 10.17
CA GLU A 68 -34.34 13.07 10.20
C GLU A 68 -33.86 11.69 9.71
N LEU A 69 -33.05 11.68 8.65
CA LEU A 69 -32.46 10.47 8.08
C LEU A 69 -31.79 9.66 9.20
N ASN A 70 -32.25 8.43 9.42
CA ASN A 70 -31.72 7.58 10.49
C ASN A 70 -30.51 6.79 10.00
N ILE A 71 -29.35 7.45 9.93
CA ILE A 71 -28.07 6.85 9.51
C ILE A 71 -27.76 5.58 10.29
N ALA A 72 -28.00 5.60 11.61
CA ALA A 72 -27.69 4.46 12.48
C ALA A 72 -28.40 3.18 12.04
N SER A 73 -29.62 3.31 11.46
CA SER A 73 -30.33 2.15 10.92
C SER A 73 -29.69 1.58 9.65
N TYR A 74 -29.11 2.41 8.79
CA TYR A 74 -28.36 1.95 7.61
C TYR A 74 -27.04 1.29 8.01
N LEU A 75 -26.30 1.88 8.94
CA LEU A 75 -25.07 1.30 9.47
C LEU A 75 -25.34 -0.07 10.11
N GLU A 76 -26.38 -0.17 10.94
CA GLU A 76 -26.79 -1.44 11.55
C GLU A 76 -27.19 -2.47 10.48
N ALA A 77 -27.97 -2.06 9.47
CA ALA A 77 -28.39 -2.95 8.38
C ALA A 77 -27.18 -3.48 7.58
N ILE A 78 -26.27 -2.59 7.15
CA ILE A 78 -25.04 -2.94 6.44
C ILE A 78 -24.22 -3.93 7.27
N MET A 79 -23.97 -3.62 8.54
CA MET A 79 -23.15 -4.47 9.41
C MET A 79 -23.83 -5.79 9.76
N SER A 80 -25.16 -5.87 9.67
CA SER A 80 -25.93 -7.10 9.94
C SER A 80 -25.95 -8.12 8.79
N VAL A 81 -25.51 -7.75 7.58
CA VAL A 81 -25.47 -8.67 6.44
C VAL A 81 -24.61 -9.90 6.81
N PRO A 82 -25.18 -11.12 6.71
CA PRO A 82 -24.54 -12.33 7.21
C PRO A 82 -23.37 -12.75 6.33
N ILE A 83 -22.28 -13.17 6.96
CA ILE A 83 -21.08 -13.65 6.28
C ILE A 83 -20.72 -15.01 6.85
N MET A 84 -20.41 -15.95 5.97
CA MET A 84 -19.97 -17.29 6.34
C MET A 84 -18.60 -17.53 5.71
N TYR A 85 -17.56 -17.60 6.54
CA TYR A 85 -16.23 -18.01 6.10
C TYR A 85 -16.20 -19.53 5.95
N ASN A 86 -15.47 -19.99 4.92
CA ASN A 86 -15.18 -21.41 4.77
C ASN A 86 -14.20 -21.84 5.87
N TYR A 87 -14.47 -22.98 6.50
CA TYR A 87 -13.61 -23.53 7.56
C TYR A 87 -13.28 -22.51 8.67
N GLU A 88 -14.29 -21.74 9.08
CA GLU A 88 -14.16 -20.65 10.07
C GLU A 88 -13.48 -21.12 11.38
N GLU A 89 -13.58 -22.41 11.73
CA GLU A 89 -12.93 -22.98 12.90
C GLU A 89 -11.39 -22.95 12.87
N TYR A 90 -10.76 -22.70 11.72
CA TYR A 90 -9.31 -22.53 11.59
C TYR A 90 -8.86 -21.07 11.60
N TYR A 91 -9.80 -20.12 11.54
CA TYR A 91 -9.49 -18.71 11.68
C TYR A 91 -9.17 -18.36 13.14
N LEU A 92 -8.55 -17.20 13.35
CA LEU A 92 -8.28 -16.69 14.69
C LEU A 92 -9.57 -16.61 15.53
N THR A 93 -9.50 -17.16 16.74
CA THR A 93 -10.58 -17.06 17.72
C THR A 93 -10.66 -15.66 18.31
N TYR A 94 -11.84 -15.29 18.83
CA TYR A 94 -12.00 -14.02 19.55
C TYR A 94 -10.99 -13.85 20.69
N GLU A 95 -10.68 -14.91 21.45
CA GLU A 95 -9.70 -14.85 22.55
C GLU A 95 -8.27 -14.57 22.04
N GLN A 96 -7.90 -15.15 20.89
CA GLN A 96 -6.60 -14.86 20.27
C GLN A 96 -6.51 -13.40 19.81
N VAL A 97 -7.57 -12.89 19.19
CA VAL A 97 -7.62 -11.50 18.72
C VAL A 97 -7.69 -10.50 19.88
N GLU A 98 -8.49 -10.78 20.91
CA GLU A 98 -8.56 -9.95 22.12
C GLU A 98 -7.17 -9.83 22.78
N LYS A 99 -6.40 -10.92 22.81
CA LYS A 99 -5.03 -10.89 23.32
C LYS A 99 -4.14 -9.94 22.51
N LEU A 100 -4.22 -9.99 21.17
CA LEU A 100 -3.47 -9.10 20.28
C LEU A 100 -3.84 -7.63 20.49
N ILE A 101 -5.13 -7.34 20.66
CA ILE A 101 -5.64 -5.99 20.92
C ILE A 101 -5.16 -5.48 22.29
N LEU A 102 -5.27 -6.29 23.34
CA LEU A 102 -4.78 -5.92 24.68
C LEU A 102 -3.27 -5.74 24.73
N GLU A 103 -2.52 -6.47 23.90
CA GLU A 103 -1.10 -6.23 23.73
C GLU A 103 -0.88 -4.88 23.04
N ALA A 104 -1.63 -4.55 21.98
CA ALA A 104 -1.53 -3.29 21.21
C ALA A 104 -1.70 -2.03 22.06
N GLU A 105 -2.50 -2.09 23.12
CA GLU A 105 -2.73 -0.97 24.03
C GLU A 105 -1.49 -0.63 24.90
N LYS A 106 -0.48 -1.51 24.97
CA LYS A 106 0.74 -1.28 25.75
C LYS A 106 1.67 -0.33 25.00
N LYS A 107 1.78 0.91 25.49
CA LYS A 107 2.73 1.89 24.94
C LYS A 107 4.11 1.76 25.59
N VAL A 108 5.11 1.41 24.80
CA VAL A 108 6.53 1.52 25.13
C VAL A 108 7.20 2.32 24.03
N GLU A 109 7.99 3.33 24.40
CA GLU A 109 8.63 4.26 23.48
C GLU A 109 10.11 3.90 23.30
N CYS A 110 10.68 4.22 22.13
CA CYS A 110 12.11 4.12 21.93
C CYS A 110 12.87 5.13 22.80
N HIS A 111 14.01 4.72 23.37
CA HIS A 111 14.86 5.61 24.17
C HIS A 111 15.99 6.28 23.36
N ASN A 112 16.09 6.02 22.05
CA ASN A 112 17.11 6.63 21.22
C ASN A 112 16.82 8.13 21.01
N GLU A 113 17.84 8.96 21.17
CA GLU A 113 17.73 10.40 20.90
C GLU A 113 18.31 10.69 19.51
N TYR A 114 17.47 11.19 18.59
CA TYR A 114 17.92 11.68 17.29
C TYR A 114 18.63 13.03 17.44
N SER A 115 19.89 13.13 16.97
CA SER A 115 20.70 14.34 17.09
C SER A 115 20.18 15.54 16.29
N GLY A 116 19.27 15.31 15.33
CA GLY A 116 18.77 16.32 14.40
C GLY A 116 19.70 16.59 13.21
N ASN A 117 20.83 15.87 13.09
CA ASN A 117 21.76 15.98 11.98
C ASN A 117 21.82 14.67 11.18
N LEU A 118 20.88 14.51 10.24
CA LEU A 118 20.72 13.27 9.48
C LEU A 118 21.99 12.82 8.74
N GLU A 119 22.73 13.75 8.16
CA GLU A 119 23.95 13.40 7.40
C GLU A 119 25.03 12.80 8.30
N GLU A 120 25.17 13.29 9.54
CA GLU A 120 26.11 12.75 10.52
C GLU A 120 25.65 11.38 11.03
N GLU A 121 24.36 11.21 11.31
CA GLU A 121 23.78 9.91 11.69
C GLU A 121 24.00 8.85 10.60
N ILE A 122 23.77 9.19 9.33
CA ILE A 122 23.98 8.23 8.22
C ILE A 122 25.44 7.79 8.12
N GLU A 123 26.41 8.71 8.25
CA GLU A 123 27.83 8.37 8.23
C GLU A 123 28.22 7.48 9.42
N GLU A 124 27.66 7.75 10.61
CA GLU A 124 27.85 6.90 11.79
C GLU A 124 27.22 5.51 11.61
N LEU A 125 26.01 5.44 11.06
CA LEU A 125 25.30 4.20 10.78
C LEU A 125 26.08 3.32 9.80
N ILE A 126 26.60 3.88 8.70
CA ILE A 126 27.42 3.13 7.74
C ILE A 126 28.61 2.47 8.44
N SER A 127 29.33 3.23 9.27
CA SER A 127 30.48 2.70 10.02
C SER A 127 30.06 1.61 11.02
N GLN A 128 28.91 1.76 11.69
CA GLN A 128 28.41 0.77 12.65
C GLN A 128 27.94 -0.51 11.95
N ILE A 129 27.20 -0.38 10.85
CA ILE A 129 26.75 -1.50 10.03
C ILE A 129 27.95 -2.29 9.51
N GLU A 130 29.01 -1.63 9.04
CA GLU A 130 30.23 -2.30 8.62
C GLU A 130 30.83 -3.11 9.79
N ASP A 131 31.05 -2.48 10.94
CA ASP A 131 31.61 -3.13 12.13
C ASP A 131 30.75 -4.31 12.64
N ASN A 132 29.42 -4.16 12.62
CA ASN A 132 28.47 -5.20 13.03
C ASN A 132 28.52 -6.38 12.06
N SER A 133 28.50 -6.10 10.75
CA SER A 133 28.62 -7.11 9.70
C SER A 133 29.92 -7.91 9.82
N LEU A 134 31.03 -7.26 10.17
CA LEU A 134 32.30 -7.96 10.38
C LEU A 134 32.28 -8.89 11.59
N LYS A 135 31.68 -8.46 12.70
CA LYS A 135 31.52 -9.29 13.90
C LYS A 135 30.54 -10.43 13.65
N PHE A 136 29.46 -10.19 12.90
CA PHE A 136 28.46 -11.17 12.54
C PHE A 136 29.09 -12.40 11.88
N LEU A 137 29.99 -12.18 10.91
CA LEU A 137 30.70 -13.25 10.19
C LEU A 137 31.61 -14.12 11.09
N GLU A 138 31.98 -13.65 12.29
CA GLU A 138 32.71 -14.48 13.26
C GLU A 138 31.81 -15.55 13.90
N GLY A 139 30.50 -15.25 14.03
CA GLY A 139 29.49 -16.14 14.60
C GLY A 139 28.79 -17.03 13.57
N TYR A 140 28.67 -16.57 12.33
CA TYR A 140 27.90 -17.22 11.26
C TYR A 140 28.76 -17.42 9.99
N PRO A 141 29.63 -18.46 9.97
CA PRO A 141 30.60 -18.68 8.89
C PRO A 141 30.00 -19.11 7.55
N GLU A 142 28.71 -19.40 7.49
CA GLU A 142 27.95 -19.70 6.28
C GLU A 142 27.62 -18.46 5.43
N TYR A 143 27.76 -17.26 5.99
CA TYR A 143 27.62 -16.00 5.28
C TYR A 143 28.99 -15.43 4.88
N GLU A 144 28.97 -14.47 3.96
CA GLU A 144 30.15 -13.82 3.41
C GLU A 144 30.03 -12.30 3.47
N ARG A 145 31.18 -11.63 3.35
CA ARG A 145 31.18 -10.18 3.09
C ARG A 145 30.62 -9.93 1.69
N ILE A 146 29.72 -8.94 1.58
CA ILE A 146 29.21 -8.45 0.29
C ILE A 146 30.37 -8.10 -0.68
N LEU A 147 31.47 -7.59 -0.14
CA LEU A 147 32.65 -7.16 -0.90
C LEU A 147 33.50 -8.31 -1.48
N TRP A 148 33.24 -9.56 -1.12
CA TRP A 148 34.04 -10.72 -1.55
C TRP A 148 33.54 -11.40 -2.84
N PHE A 149 32.46 -10.90 -3.46
CA PHE A 149 31.99 -11.38 -4.78
C PHE A 149 32.89 -10.98 -5.96
N LYS A 150 33.98 -10.25 -5.70
CA LYS A 150 35.02 -9.90 -6.68
C LYS A 150 35.55 -11.09 -7.47
N ASP A 151 35.68 -12.26 -6.85
CA ASP A 151 36.43 -13.39 -7.42
C ASP A 151 35.68 -14.15 -8.53
N LEU A 152 34.38 -13.92 -8.72
CA LEU A 152 33.54 -14.67 -9.68
C LEU A 152 33.08 -13.85 -10.89
N TYR A 153 32.76 -12.56 -10.70
CA TYR A 153 31.96 -11.81 -11.69
C TYR A 153 32.74 -10.82 -12.53
N LEU A 154 33.88 -10.34 -12.03
CA LEU A 154 34.69 -9.33 -12.69
C LEU A 154 36.04 -9.89 -13.13
N GLY A 155 36.11 -11.19 -13.42
CA GLY A 155 37.35 -11.95 -13.70
C GLY A 155 38.27 -11.41 -14.81
N GLU A 156 37.86 -10.37 -15.53
CA GLU A 156 38.69 -9.63 -16.50
C GLU A 156 38.80 -8.11 -16.25
N LEU A 157 38.01 -7.54 -15.35
CA LEU A 157 38.12 -6.14 -14.93
C LEU A 157 39.10 -6.08 -13.75
N ASP A 158 40.21 -5.36 -13.95
CA ASP A 158 41.20 -4.97 -12.92
C ASP A 158 40.56 -3.97 -11.92
N THR A 159 39.38 -4.32 -11.41
CA THR A 159 38.54 -3.52 -10.54
C THR A 159 39.02 -3.75 -9.12
N ASP A 160 39.55 -2.68 -8.53
CA ASP A 160 40.10 -2.67 -7.20
C ASP A 160 39.03 -3.09 -6.17
N VAL A 161 39.39 -3.90 -5.17
CA VAL A 161 38.45 -4.22 -4.05
C VAL A 161 37.99 -2.90 -3.42
N ASP A 162 38.89 -1.92 -3.36
CA ASP A 162 38.63 -0.59 -2.86
C ASP A 162 37.55 0.13 -3.69
N PHE A 163 37.45 -0.11 -4.99
CA PHE A 163 36.43 0.52 -5.85
C PHE A 163 35.03 -0.05 -5.58
N LEU A 164 34.89 -1.38 -5.48
CA LEU A 164 33.59 -2.01 -5.17
C LEU A 164 33.11 -1.65 -3.77
N ASN A 165 34.02 -1.52 -2.81
CA ASN A 165 33.69 -1.04 -1.47
C ASN A 165 33.18 0.40 -1.50
N ILE A 166 33.82 1.27 -2.29
CA ILE A 166 33.34 2.64 -2.48
C ILE A 166 31.95 2.65 -3.13
N VAL A 167 31.70 1.80 -4.14
CA VAL A 167 30.38 1.72 -4.79
C VAL A 167 29.33 1.28 -3.78
N PHE A 168 29.51 0.14 -3.11
CA PHE A 168 28.55 -0.36 -2.13
C PHE A 168 28.28 0.65 -0.99
N ASN A 169 29.31 1.33 -0.46
CA ASN A 169 29.11 2.35 0.57
C ASN A 169 28.32 3.56 0.04
N ILE A 170 28.47 3.91 -1.25
CA ILE A 170 27.63 4.94 -1.88
C ILE A 170 26.19 4.45 -1.99
N THR A 171 25.96 3.21 -2.41
CA THR A 171 24.64 2.57 -2.51
C THR A 171 23.94 2.51 -1.16
N LEU A 172 24.63 2.02 -0.13
CA LEU A 172 24.11 1.95 1.24
C LEU A 172 23.80 3.35 1.77
N LYS A 173 24.68 4.33 1.52
CA LYS A 173 24.42 5.73 1.89
C LYS A 173 23.16 6.26 1.22
N PHE A 174 22.98 5.97 -0.07
CA PHE A 174 21.79 6.39 -0.81
C PHE A 174 20.53 5.74 -0.23
N ALA A 175 20.55 4.42 0.00
CA ALA A 175 19.42 3.68 0.54
C ALA A 175 19.02 4.18 1.94
N LEU A 176 19.99 4.34 2.85
CA LEU A 176 19.74 4.90 4.19
C LEU A 176 19.20 6.32 4.13
N LYS A 177 19.74 7.15 3.23
CA LYS A 177 19.27 8.51 3.02
C LYS A 177 17.83 8.53 2.53
N HIS A 178 17.50 7.69 1.56
CA HIS A 178 16.15 7.54 1.03
C HIS A 178 15.16 7.15 2.14
N CYS A 179 15.50 6.16 2.98
CA CYS A 179 14.64 5.72 4.07
C CYS A 179 14.41 6.78 5.17
N LEU A 180 15.29 7.78 5.32
CA LEU A 180 15.30 8.67 6.49
C LEU A 180 15.07 10.17 6.19
N GLU A 181 15.37 10.66 4.98
CA GLU A 181 15.34 12.11 4.68
C GLU A 181 13.92 12.70 4.65
N ASP A 182 12.94 11.91 4.17
CA ASP A 182 11.52 12.32 4.05
C ASP A 182 10.58 11.43 4.89
N ALA A 183 11.14 10.65 5.82
CA ALA A 183 10.35 9.78 6.68
C ALA A 183 9.40 10.58 7.61
N THR A 184 8.16 10.12 7.70
CA THR A 184 7.12 10.71 8.56
C THR A 184 6.86 9.90 9.84
N ASN A 185 7.46 8.71 9.94
CA ASN A 185 7.37 7.79 11.08
C ASN A 185 8.42 8.12 12.16
N ASP A 186 8.55 7.30 13.19
CA ASP A 186 9.55 7.50 14.25
C ASP A 186 10.98 7.21 13.77
N ILE A 187 11.60 8.23 13.18
CA ILE A 187 13.00 8.21 12.71
C ILE A 187 13.98 7.84 13.84
N ALA A 188 13.69 8.23 15.09
CA ALA A 188 14.60 7.93 16.19
C ALA A 188 14.61 6.42 16.49
N GLU A 189 13.45 5.78 16.42
CA GLU A 189 13.33 4.34 16.51
C GLU A 189 13.98 3.62 15.31
N ASP A 190 13.79 4.10 14.08
CA ASP A 190 14.46 3.53 12.91
C ASP A 190 15.99 3.59 13.02
N ILE A 191 16.54 4.74 13.41
CA ILE A 191 17.98 4.88 13.70
C ILE A 191 18.41 3.89 14.79
N CYS A 192 17.60 3.68 15.83
CA CYS A 192 17.92 2.73 16.88
C CYS A 192 18.10 1.30 16.33
N LYS A 193 17.21 0.86 15.43
CA LYS A 193 17.29 -0.47 14.78
C LYS A 193 18.53 -0.58 13.89
N LEU A 194 18.80 0.46 13.11
CA LEU A 194 19.91 0.50 12.16
C LEU A 194 21.29 0.49 12.83
N LYS A 195 21.42 0.99 14.07
CA LYS A 195 22.69 0.96 14.83
C LYS A 195 23.19 -0.46 15.13
N GLU A 196 22.28 -1.43 15.22
CA GLU A 196 22.60 -2.84 15.49
C GLU A 196 22.59 -3.71 14.21
N LEU A 197 22.17 -3.14 13.09
CA LEU A 197 22.00 -3.86 11.83
C LEU A 197 23.33 -4.41 11.31
N SER A 198 23.28 -5.62 10.77
CA SER A 198 24.33 -6.22 9.95
C SER A 198 23.84 -6.40 8.51
N ILE A 199 24.71 -6.23 7.52
CA ILE A 199 24.41 -6.53 6.12
C ILE A 199 25.50 -7.46 5.59
N VAL A 200 25.09 -8.67 5.24
CA VAL A 200 25.98 -9.74 4.77
C VAL A 200 25.42 -10.32 3.48
N ALA A 201 26.11 -11.32 2.94
CA ALA A 201 25.64 -12.01 1.75
C ALA A 201 25.74 -13.53 1.90
N LYS A 202 24.96 -14.24 1.09
CA LYS A 202 24.94 -15.71 1.04
C LYS A 202 25.05 -16.16 -0.41
N ARG A 203 25.76 -17.28 -0.63
CA ARG A 203 25.83 -17.94 -1.94
C ARG A 203 24.75 -19.00 -2.08
N GLY A 204 24.20 -19.10 -3.28
CA GLY A 204 23.17 -20.08 -3.63
C GLY A 204 21.80 -19.74 -3.06
N ASN A 205 20.80 -20.58 -3.38
CA ASN A 205 19.41 -20.30 -3.02
C ASN A 205 19.22 -20.21 -1.50
N PHE A 206 18.44 -19.21 -1.08
CA PHE A 206 18.01 -19.09 0.31
C PHE A 206 17.10 -20.23 0.74
N GLN A 207 16.28 -20.73 -0.18
CA GLN A 207 15.25 -21.72 0.05
C GLN A 207 15.53 -23.01 -0.75
N ASP A 208 15.00 -24.13 -0.26
CA ASP A 208 15.10 -25.44 -0.90
C ASP A 208 14.13 -25.58 -2.10
N ASP A 209 13.27 -24.59 -2.33
CA ASP A 209 12.36 -24.53 -3.47
C ASP A 209 12.97 -23.73 -4.65
N GLU A 210 12.24 -23.72 -5.77
CA GLU A 210 12.67 -23.01 -6.98
C GLU A 210 12.41 -21.49 -6.91
N SER A 211 12.09 -20.94 -5.73
CA SER A 211 11.85 -19.50 -5.57
C SER A 211 13.15 -18.70 -5.73
N ILE A 212 13.02 -17.55 -6.38
CA ILE A 212 14.11 -16.59 -6.59
C ILE A 212 13.99 -15.55 -5.47
N VAL A 213 15.02 -15.47 -4.63
CA VAL A 213 15.07 -14.54 -3.49
C VAL A 213 16.36 -13.73 -3.59
N PHE A 214 16.22 -12.41 -3.77
CA PHE A 214 17.32 -11.47 -3.95
C PHE A 214 17.92 -10.97 -2.62
N GLY A 215 17.06 -10.74 -1.63
CA GLY A 215 17.41 -10.33 -0.29
C GLY A 215 16.51 -11.03 0.72
N SER A 216 16.93 -11.01 1.98
CA SER A 216 16.05 -11.33 3.10
C SER A 216 16.58 -10.68 4.37
N TYR A 217 15.71 -9.97 5.07
CA TYR A 217 15.92 -9.52 6.41
C TYR A 217 15.62 -10.65 7.41
N LEU A 218 16.52 -10.83 8.38
CA LEU A 218 16.43 -11.82 9.45
C LEU A 218 16.16 -11.09 10.78
N PRO A 219 14.89 -10.99 11.23
CA PRO A 219 14.53 -10.19 12.41
C PRO A 219 15.26 -10.61 13.69
N GLU A 220 15.37 -11.91 13.95
CA GLU A 220 16.03 -12.45 15.16
C GLU A 220 17.51 -12.07 15.27
N LEU A 221 18.14 -11.80 14.13
CA LEU A 221 19.56 -11.49 14.02
C LEU A 221 19.83 -10.02 13.73
N ASN A 222 18.78 -9.23 13.47
CA ASN A 222 18.85 -7.90 12.88
C ASN A 222 19.88 -7.84 11.75
N ALA A 223 19.68 -8.68 10.72
CA ALA A 223 20.63 -8.85 9.64
C ALA A 223 19.93 -8.89 8.27
N ILE A 224 20.36 -8.06 7.33
CA ILE A 224 20.01 -8.20 5.92
C ILE A 224 21.01 -9.15 5.27
N VAL A 225 20.49 -10.14 4.54
CA VAL A 225 21.30 -11.06 3.75
C VAL A 225 20.97 -10.87 2.28
N LEU A 226 21.98 -10.48 1.50
CA LEU A 226 21.86 -10.35 0.05
C LEU A 226 22.31 -11.62 -0.67
N ASN A 227 21.57 -12.03 -1.69
CA ASN A 227 21.96 -13.09 -2.62
C ASN A 227 22.45 -12.47 -3.93
N VAL A 228 23.66 -11.92 -3.85
CA VAL A 228 24.33 -11.22 -4.96
C VAL A 228 24.49 -12.14 -6.18
N ASP A 229 24.66 -13.45 -5.96
CA ASP A 229 24.75 -14.43 -7.05
C ASP A 229 23.45 -14.49 -7.85
N THR A 230 22.30 -14.63 -7.17
CA THR A 230 21.00 -14.71 -7.84
C THR A 230 20.63 -13.39 -8.51
N ILE A 231 20.87 -12.24 -7.85
CA ILE A 231 20.66 -10.91 -8.47
C ILE A 231 21.44 -10.81 -9.78
N TYR A 232 22.72 -11.18 -9.77
CA TYR A 232 23.55 -11.11 -10.96
C TYR A 232 23.11 -12.09 -12.07
N GLN A 233 22.73 -13.33 -11.72
CA GLN A 233 22.28 -14.32 -12.72
C GLN A 233 20.96 -13.90 -13.37
N GLU A 234 20.01 -13.36 -12.62
CA GLU A 234 18.74 -12.88 -13.19
C GLU A 234 18.97 -11.71 -14.14
N LEU A 235 19.79 -10.73 -13.75
CA LEU A 235 20.17 -9.62 -14.63
C LEU A 235 20.87 -10.10 -15.92
N LEU A 236 21.67 -11.17 -15.86
CA LEU A 236 22.28 -11.75 -17.06
C LEU A 236 21.23 -12.42 -17.96
N ASN A 237 20.29 -13.14 -17.36
CA ASN A 237 19.23 -13.83 -18.09
C ASN A 237 18.32 -12.83 -18.83
N GLU A 238 17.91 -11.75 -18.17
CA GLU A 238 17.15 -10.65 -18.77
C GLU A 238 17.85 -10.06 -20.00
N LYS A 239 19.18 -9.99 -19.94
CA LYS A 239 20.03 -9.48 -21.01
C LYS A 239 20.46 -10.51 -22.06
N ASN A 240 19.91 -11.72 -22.04
CA ASN A 240 20.34 -12.82 -22.93
C ASN A 240 21.85 -13.09 -22.86
N GLU A 241 22.41 -13.09 -21.65
CA GLU A 241 23.84 -13.35 -21.36
C GLU A 241 24.81 -12.26 -21.89
N GLU A 242 24.33 -11.06 -22.21
CA GLU A 242 25.20 -9.92 -22.51
C GLU A 242 25.95 -9.39 -21.27
N GLU A 243 27.10 -8.73 -21.48
CA GLU A 243 27.94 -8.21 -20.40
C GLU A 243 27.18 -7.18 -19.54
N LEU A 244 27.07 -7.45 -18.23
CA LEU A 244 26.46 -6.55 -17.25
C LEU A 244 27.39 -5.41 -16.86
N GLY A 245 26.84 -4.20 -16.82
CA GLY A 245 27.52 -3.03 -16.27
C GLY A 245 27.48 -3.02 -14.74
N VAL A 246 28.51 -2.43 -14.11
CA VAL A 246 28.56 -2.21 -12.65
C VAL A 246 27.34 -1.41 -12.16
N LEU A 247 26.85 -0.45 -12.95
CA LEU A 247 25.72 0.40 -12.59
C LEU A 247 24.40 -0.38 -12.48
N GLU A 248 24.19 -1.39 -13.31
CA GLU A 248 22.93 -2.16 -13.34
C GLU A 248 22.85 -3.11 -12.16
N LEU A 249 23.98 -3.73 -11.81
CA LEU A 249 24.09 -4.51 -10.57
C LEU A 249 23.93 -3.63 -9.34
N ASP A 250 24.49 -2.42 -9.36
CA ASP A 250 24.36 -1.43 -8.29
C ASP A 250 22.90 -1.02 -8.07
N GLU A 251 22.17 -0.68 -9.13
CA GLU A 251 20.74 -0.35 -9.09
C GLU A 251 19.89 -1.52 -8.54
N ALA A 252 20.18 -2.77 -8.92
CA ALA A 252 19.46 -3.92 -8.40
C ALA A 252 19.76 -4.19 -6.91
N ILE A 253 21.00 -4.01 -6.49
CA ILE A 253 21.39 -4.08 -5.07
C ILE A 253 20.72 -2.96 -4.28
N GLU A 254 20.67 -1.74 -4.82
CA GLU A 254 20.00 -0.59 -4.21
C GLU A 254 18.53 -0.90 -3.94
N LYS A 255 17.78 -1.35 -4.95
CA LYS A 255 16.36 -1.72 -4.80
C LYS A 255 16.15 -2.82 -3.76
N THR A 256 16.99 -3.85 -3.81
CA THR A 256 16.93 -4.94 -2.82
C THR A 256 17.20 -4.40 -1.42
N LEU A 257 18.23 -3.56 -1.24
CA LEU A 257 18.54 -2.95 0.06
C LEU A 257 17.41 -2.08 0.58
N LEU A 258 16.79 -1.27 -0.29
CA LEU A 258 15.67 -0.40 0.07
C LEU A 258 14.47 -1.20 0.60
N HIS A 259 14.10 -2.27 -0.12
CA HIS A 259 13.05 -3.20 0.31
C HIS A 259 13.38 -3.82 1.68
N GLU A 260 14.57 -4.39 1.84
CA GLU A 260 14.96 -5.04 3.09
C GLU A 260 15.15 -4.05 4.25
N LEU A 261 15.57 -2.80 3.98
CA LEU A 261 15.62 -1.75 4.99
C LEU A 261 14.22 -1.36 5.46
N ASN A 262 13.20 -1.40 4.61
CA ASN A 262 11.81 -1.23 5.06
C ASN A 262 11.40 -2.37 6.01
N HIS A 263 11.83 -3.62 5.78
CA HIS A 263 11.62 -4.70 6.75
C HIS A 263 12.34 -4.47 8.09
N VAL A 264 13.54 -3.87 8.08
CA VAL A 264 14.21 -3.44 9.33
C VAL A 264 13.34 -2.42 10.06
N ARG A 265 12.84 -1.40 9.33
CA ARG A 265 11.98 -0.35 9.89
C ARG A 265 10.70 -0.94 10.46
N GLN A 266 10.10 -1.93 9.83
CA GLN A 266 8.90 -2.59 10.30
C GLN A 266 8.98 -3.32 11.66
N GLN A 267 10.18 -3.59 12.20
CA GLN A 267 10.33 -4.25 13.51
C GLN A 267 10.37 -3.25 14.66
N ALA A 268 10.02 -3.66 15.88
CA ALA A 268 10.32 -2.86 17.06
C ALA A 268 11.83 -2.86 17.37
N CYS A 269 12.35 -1.74 17.88
CA CYS A 269 13.73 -1.67 18.37
C CYS A 269 13.93 -2.45 19.68
N SER A 270 15.19 -2.76 20.00
CA SER A 270 15.58 -3.48 21.22
C SER A 270 15.07 -2.81 22.51
N CYS A 271 14.93 -1.47 22.54
CA CYS A 271 14.38 -0.73 23.67
C CYS A 271 12.93 -1.16 24.01
N ARG A 272 12.10 -1.40 22.98
CA ARG A 272 10.70 -1.81 23.15
C ARG A 272 10.58 -3.30 23.49
N LEU A 273 11.43 -4.13 22.87
CA LEU A 273 11.45 -5.58 23.09
C LEU A 273 11.87 -5.96 24.52
N GLU A 274 12.81 -5.23 25.13
CA GLU A 274 13.28 -5.49 26.50
C GLU A 274 12.21 -5.24 27.58
N GLU A 275 11.18 -4.44 27.29
CA GLU A 275 10.10 -4.09 28.24
C GLU A 275 8.82 -4.94 28.06
N ASP A 276 8.91 -6.11 27.42
CA ASP A 276 7.77 -7.04 27.22
C ASP A 276 6.58 -6.37 26.49
N ALA A 277 6.85 -5.43 25.56
CA ALA A 277 5.87 -4.85 24.65
C ALA A 277 5.78 -5.72 23.37
N PRO A 278 4.81 -6.65 23.27
CA PRO A 278 4.84 -7.70 22.25
C PRO A 278 3.88 -7.41 21.08
N SER A 279 3.22 -6.25 21.05
CA SER A 279 2.25 -5.93 20.00
C SER A 279 2.89 -5.08 18.93
N THR A 280 3.58 -5.76 18.07
CA THR A 280 4.05 -5.24 16.82
C THR A 280 3.14 -5.81 15.75
N LEU A 281 2.92 -5.04 14.67
CA LEU A 281 2.73 -5.66 13.36
C LEU A 281 4.04 -6.40 13.04
N GLU A 282 4.29 -7.52 13.70
CA GLU A 282 5.46 -8.36 13.47
C GLU A 282 5.11 -9.47 12.50
N TYR A 283 6.14 -10.05 11.90
CA TYR A 283 6.05 -11.22 11.04
C TYR A 283 5.56 -12.43 11.86
N GLN A 284 4.26 -12.52 12.07
CA GLN A 284 3.56 -13.68 12.59
C GLN A 284 2.83 -14.35 11.43
N ASP A 285 2.55 -15.65 11.55
CA ASP A 285 1.89 -16.44 10.51
C ASP A 285 0.60 -15.79 9.96
N ALA A 286 -0.02 -14.82 10.64
CA ALA A 286 -1.24 -14.12 10.21
C ALA A 286 -1.03 -12.74 9.56
N TYR A 287 0.19 -12.19 9.54
CA TYR A 287 0.48 -10.80 9.21
C TYR A 287 1.44 -10.57 8.06
N SER A 288 1.92 -11.61 7.39
CA SER A 288 3.11 -11.51 6.54
C SER A 288 2.87 -10.80 5.21
N PHE A 289 1.69 -10.94 4.58
CA PHE A 289 1.43 -10.33 3.28
C PHE A 289 1.55 -8.81 3.34
N ILE A 290 1.06 -8.18 4.41
CA ILE A 290 1.06 -6.71 4.52
C ILE A 290 2.47 -6.20 4.75
N MET A 291 3.33 -6.99 5.41
CA MET A 291 4.72 -6.62 5.67
C MET A 291 5.50 -6.62 4.36
N GLU A 292 5.37 -7.68 3.56
CA GLU A 292 5.96 -7.77 2.21
C GLU A 292 5.41 -6.69 1.29
N ALA A 293 4.08 -6.53 1.23
CA ALA A 293 3.44 -5.55 0.36
C ALA A 293 3.86 -4.12 0.70
N SER A 294 3.87 -3.76 1.99
CA SER A 294 4.19 -2.40 2.41
C SER A 294 5.68 -2.09 2.31
N ALA A 295 6.56 -3.08 2.52
CA ALA A 295 8.00 -2.91 2.32
C ALA A 295 8.31 -2.55 0.86
N GLU A 296 7.61 -3.17 -0.08
CA GLU A 296 7.75 -2.87 -1.50
C GLU A 296 7.00 -1.59 -1.91
N SER A 297 5.72 -1.48 -1.58
CA SER A 297 4.88 -0.37 -2.03
C SER A 297 5.35 0.99 -1.49
N ALA A 298 5.96 1.04 -0.30
CA ALA A 298 6.49 2.28 0.26
C ALA A 298 7.55 2.94 -0.65
N LEU A 299 8.34 2.15 -1.37
CA LEU A 299 9.36 2.63 -2.32
C LEU A 299 8.77 3.52 -3.41
N TYR A 300 7.49 3.32 -3.73
CA TYR A 300 6.82 4.08 -4.79
C TYR A 300 5.78 5.05 -4.26
N ASN A 301 5.13 4.68 -3.17
CA ASN A 301 4.00 5.43 -2.65
C ASN A 301 4.43 6.66 -1.86
N GLN A 302 5.58 6.59 -1.18
CA GLN A 302 6.16 7.70 -0.42
C GLN A 302 6.98 8.66 -1.29
N GLU A 303 7.57 8.18 -2.41
CA GLU A 303 8.38 9.03 -3.31
C GLU A 303 7.59 10.05 -4.14
N GLN A 304 6.26 9.90 -4.24
CA GLN A 304 5.42 10.67 -5.16
C GLN A 304 5.88 10.61 -6.64
N ASP A 305 6.87 9.80 -7.03
CA ASP A 305 7.24 9.57 -8.41
C ASP A 305 6.26 8.59 -9.06
N TYR A 306 5.13 9.16 -9.44
CA TYR A 306 4.07 8.47 -10.14
C TYR A 306 4.59 7.79 -11.43
N MET A 307 5.67 8.27 -12.06
CA MET A 307 6.21 7.66 -13.28
C MET A 307 7.03 6.40 -13.01
N ALA A 308 7.73 6.32 -11.87
CA ALA A 308 8.43 5.11 -11.43
C ALA A 308 7.43 4.00 -11.08
N PHE A 309 6.34 4.37 -10.41
CA PHE A 309 5.25 3.46 -10.02
C PHE A 309 4.70 2.61 -11.19
N TYR A 310 4.50 3.19 -12.38
CA TYR A 310 3.84 2.51 -13.50
C TYR A 310 4.77 1.77 -14.46
N LYS A 311 6.06 2.14 -14.53
CA LYS A 311 7.03 1.44 -15.39
C LYS A 311 7.27 0.01 -14.94
N GLU A 312 7.03 -0.29 -13.67
CA GLU A 312 7.49 -1.50 -13.00
C GLU A 312 6.36 -2.54 -12.80
N LYS A 313 5.10 -2.21 -13.14
CA LYS A 313 3.91 -3.09 -12.99
C LYS A 313 4.02 -4.47 -13.66
N TYR A 314 4.96 -4.66 -14.60
CA TYR A 314 5.08 -5.88 -15.41
C TYR A 314 6.39 -6.67 -15.22
N ASP A 315 7.31 -6.19 -14.38
CA ASP A 315 8.64 -6.80 -14.14
C ASP A 315 8.86 -7.20 -12.66
N TYR A 316 7.80 -7.25 -11.85
CA TYR A 316 7.94 -7.10 -10.40
C TYR A 316 7.70 -8.36 -9.56
N THR A 317 8.67 -8.66 -8.69
CA THR A 317 8.52 -9.49 -7.48
C THR A 317 7.45 -8.86 -6.59
N TYR A 318 6.55 -9.61 -5.95
CA TYR A 318 5.49 -9.10 -5.03
C TYR A 318 4.24 -8.43 -5.64
N TYR A 319 3.93 -8.63 -6.93
CA TYR A 319 2.72 -8.06 -7.55
C TYR A 319 1.43 -8.42 -6.80
N PHE A 320 1.28 -9.68 -6.35
CA PHE A 320 0.03 -10.15 -5.75
C PHE A 320 -0.20 -9.57 -4.36
N GLU A 321 0.84 -9.49 -3.54
CA GLU A 321 0.83 -8.92 -2.20
C GLU A 321 0.44 -7.43 -2.26
N ARG A 322 1.01 -6.69 -3.21
CA ARG A 322 0.66 -5.28 -3.44
C ARG A 322 -0.75 -5.09 -4.01
N GLU A 323 -1.23 -6.02 -4.83
CA GLU A 323 -2.63 -6.02 -5.27
C GLU A 323 -3.57 -6.23 -4.07
N ARG A 324 -3.23 -7.13 -3.14
CA ARG A 324 -3.99 -7.34 -1.88
C ARG A 324 -3.94 -6.14 -0.95
N GLU A 325 -2.82 -5.45 -0.89
CA GLU A 325 -2.68 -4.21 -0.11
C GLU A 325 -3.77 -3.18 -0.47
N THR A 326 -4.15 -3.09 -1.75
CA THR A 326 -5.21 -2.17 -2.17
C THR A 326 -6.54 -2.41 -1.48
N LEU A 327 -6.84 -3.65 -1.10
CA LEU A 327 -8.08 -4.00 -0.40
C LEU A 327 -8.10 -3.47 1.03
N ILE A 328 -6.94 -3.40 1.69
CA ILE A 328 -6.79 -2.78 3.00
C ILE A 328 -6.86 -1.26 2.87
N LEU A 329 -6.21 -0.69 1.85
CA LEU A 329 -6.26 0.75 1.58
C LEU A 329 -7.68 1.27 1.33
N LEU A 330 -8.59 0.44 0.79
CA LEU A 330 -10.01 0.80 0.65
C LEU A 330 -10.65 1.21 1.98
N LEU A 331 -10.24 0.58 3.10
CA LEU A 331 -10.78 0.86 4.44
C LEU A 331 -10.42 2.28 4.92
N GLY A 332 -9.32 2.83 4.42
CA GLY A 332 -8.82 4.17 4.75
C GLY A 332 -9.38 5.30 3.88
N LEU A 333 -10.18 5.02 2.85
CA LEU A 333 -10.60 6.01 1.85
C LEU A 333 -11.46 7.17 2.40
N PHE A 334 -12.23 6.92 3.46
CA PHE A 334 -13.33 7.78 3.88
C PHE A 334 -13.12 8.38 5.28
N HIS A 335 -11.89 8.84 5.55
CA HIS A 335 -11.55 9.52 6.80
C HIS A 335 -10.93 10.89 6.48
N ASP A 336 -11.45 11.95 7.09
CA ASP A 336 -11.06 13.35 6.78
C ASP A 336 -9.60 13.67 7.16
N ASP A 337 -9.02 12.93 8.10
CA ASP A 337 -7.71 13.19 8.72
C ASP A 337 -6.64 12.14 8.40
N ILE A 338 -6.95 11.15 7.55
CA ILE A 338 -6.05 10.04 7.22
C ILE A 338 -5.39 10.24 5.85
N LYS A 339 -4.09 9.98 5.79
CA LYS A 339 -3.25 9.98 4.58
C LYS A 339 -2.57 8.63 4.40
N ILE A 340 -2.00 8.43 3.22
CA ILE A 340 -1.21 7.23 2.93
C ILE A 340 0.00 7.09 3.87
N ASP A 341 0.58 8.20 4.30
CA ASP A 341 1.71 8.19 5.25
C ASP A 341 1.28 7.62 6.61
N ASP A 342 0.02 7.83 7.05
CA ASP A 342 -0.47 7.27 8.31
C ASP A 342 -0.52 5.73 8.27
N TYR A 343 -0.79 5.15 7.09
CA TYR A 343 -0.73 3.71 6.87
C TYR A 343 0.70 3.18 6.97
N TYR A 344 1.64 3.77 6.24
CA TYR A 344 3.04 3.33 6.27
C TYR A 344 3.69 3.57 7.63
N ASN A 345 3.41 4.70 8.29
CA ASN A 345 3.90 4.99 9.63
C ASN A 345 3.36 3.96 10.63
N ALA A 346 2.08 3.58 10.55
CA ALA A 346 1.53 2.55 11.43
C ALA A 346 2.26 1.21 11.30
N ILE A 347 2.67 0.82 10.08
CA ILE A 347 3.42 -0.42 9.84
C ILE A 347 4.89 -0.28 10.27
N PHE A 348 5.57 0.81 9.88
CA PHE A 348 6.98 1.05 10.24
C PHE A 348 7.19 1.28 11.73
N ASP A 349 6.25 1.92 12.43
CA ASP A 349 6.33 2.08 13.88
C ASP A 349 5.79 0.84 14.61
N SER A 350 5.36 -0.19 13.86
CA SER A 350 4.69 -1.39 14.37
C SER A 350 3.52 -1.04 15.32
N ASP A 351 2.76 0.01 15.01
CA ASP A 351 1.66 0.55 15.82
C ASP A 351 0.31 0.05 15.30
N LEU A 352 -0.15 -1.05 15.90
CA LEU A 352 -1.41 -1.70 15.52
C LEU A 352 -2.65 -0.83 15.83
N GLU A 353 -2.59 0.05 16.83
CA GLU A 353 -3.70 0.97 17.12
C GLU A 353 -3.77 2.11 16.11
N ALA A 354 -2.61 2.61 15.64
CA ALA A 354 -2.56 3.52 14.50
C ALA A 354 -3.09 2.86 13.22
N PHE A 355 -2.79 1.58 13.02
CA PHE A 355 -3.30 0.80 11.89
C PHE A 355 -4.82 0.62 11.96
N TYR A 356 -5.39 0.33 13.14
CA TYR A 356 -6.84 0.30 13.35
C TYR A 356 -7.50 1.64 13.06
N ARG A 357 -6.89 2.73 13.51
CA ARG A 357 -7.35 4.09 13.22
C ARG A 357 -7.34 4.37 11.71
N PHE A 358 -6.29 4.00 10.99
CA PHE A 358 -6.23 4.11 9.53
C PHE A 358 -7.38 3.33 8.88
N CYS A 359 -7.62 2.09 9.32
CA CYS A 359 -8.67 1.23 8.78
C CYS A 359 -10.09 1.66 9.22
N GLY A 360 -10.25 2.66 10.08
CA GLY A 360 -11.56 3.10 10.55
C GLY A 360 -12.27 2.18 11.53
N VAL A 361 -11.62 1.12 12.02
CA VAL A 361 -12.25 0.13 12.91
C VAL A 361 -12.21 0.60 14.36
N LYS A 362 -13.37 0.64 15.03
CA LYS A 362 -13.54 1.28 16.35
C LYS A 362 -13.90 0.29 17.44
N THR A 363 -14.69 -0.71 17.10
CA THR A 363 -15.22 -1.72 18.02
C THR A 363 -14.35 -2.99 18.02
N GLU A 364 -14.43 -3.76 19.10
CA GLU A 364 -13.73 -5.06 19.18
C GLU A 364 -14.24 -6.04 18.11
N GLU A 365 -15.52 -5.99 17.79
CA GLU A 365 -16.11 -6.77 16.70
C GLU A 365 -15.54 -6.37 15.32
N GLU A 366 -15.37 -5.07 15.04
CA GLU A 366 -14.76 -4.61 13.78
C GLU A 366 -13.28 -4.96 13.71
N LYS A 367 -12.53 -4.82 14.81
CA LYS A 367 -11.13 -5.26 14.89
C LYS A 367 -11.01 -6.76 14.63
N TYR A 368 -11.93 -7.55 15.17
CA TYR A 368 -12.00 -8.99 14.91
C TYR A 368 -12.27 -9.33 13.44
N VAL A 369 -13.18 -8.60 12.80
CA VAL A 369 -13.43 -8.73 11.36
C VAL A 369 -12.18 -8.36 10.55
N LEU A 370 -11.47 -7.29 10.91
CA LEU A 370 -10.22 -6.91 10.25
C LEU A 370 -9.16 -8.02 10.33
N HIS A 371 -8.98 -8.65 11.49
CA HIS A 371 -8.06 -9.79 11.63
C HIS A 371 -8.50 -11.01 10.81
N LYS A 372 -9.81 -11.25 10.61
CA LYS A 372 -10.29 -12.30 9.70
C LYS A 372 -9.98 -12.00 8.24
N ILE A 373 -10.21 -10.75 7.81
CA ILE A 373 -9.85 -10.30 6.46
C ILE A 373 -8.36 -10.53 6.25
N TRP A 374 -7.54 -10.07 7.20
CA TRP A 374 -6.08 -10.19 7.13
C TRP A 374 -5.64 -11.65 7.04
N PHE A 375 -6.14 -12.50 7.94
CA PHE A 375 -5.84 -13.94 7.94
C PHE A 375 -6.24 -14.62 6.62
N ALA A 376 -7.39 -14.24 6.02
CA ALA A 376 -7.81 -14.75 4.72
C ALA A 376 -6.83 -14.35 3.61
N LEU A 377 -6.40 -13.08 3.58
CA LEU A 377 -5.45 -12.57 2.59
C LEU A 377 -4.08 -13.23 2.71
N ASP A 378 -3.55 -13.38 3.94
CA ASP A 378 -2.31 -14.13 4.21
C ASP A 378 -2.41 -15.58 3.71
N SER A 379 -3.58 -16.20 3.87
CA SER A 379 -3.83 -17.57 3.42
C SER A 379 -3.72 -17.71 1.90
N LEU A 380 -4.17 -16.70 1.15
CA LEU A 380 -4.17 -16.72 -0.32
C LEU A 380 -2.76 -16.70 -0.90
N GLU A 381 -1.83 -16.04 -0.22
CA GLU A 381 -0.42 -15.94 -0.58
C GLU A 381 0.44 -16.97 0.18
N SER A 382 -0.19 -17.95 0.84
CA SER A 382 0.46 -19.07 1.53
C SER A 382 1.35 -18.70 2.72
N PHE A 383 1.10 -17.54 3.33
CA PHE A 383 1.84 -17.09 4.51
C PHE A 383 1.42 -17.78 5.82
N ASN A 384 0.23 -18.40 5.85
CA ASN A 384 -0.19 -19.25 6.96
C ASN A 384 -0.42 -20.72 6.55
N SER A 385 -0.43 -21.57 7.57
CA SER A 385 -0.64 -23.01 7.41
C SER A 385 -2.10 -23.42 7.18
N PHE A 386 -3.08 -22.52 7.30
CA PHE A 386 -4.51 -22.88 7.32
C PHE A 386 -4.96 -23.72 6.12
N PRO A 387 -4.67 -23.35 4.86
CA PRO A 387 -5.08 -24.16 3.71
C PRO A 387 -4.48 -25.57 3.72
N TYR A 388 -3.24 -25.69 4.21
CA TYR A 388 -2.50 -26.95 4.31
C TYR A 388 -3.04 -27.82 5.45
N GLU A 389 -3.45 -27.23 6.57
CA GLU A 389 -4.05 -27.94 7.70
C GLU A 389 -5.41 -28.53 7.35
N VAL A 390 -6.25 -27.79 6.62
CA VAL A 390 -7.57 -28.26 6.15
C VAL A 390 -7.44 -29.51 5.28
N THR A 391 -6.42 -29.55 4.43
CA THR A 391 -6.23 -30.63 3.43
C THR A 391 -5.32 -31.75 3.90
N GLY A 392 -4.41 -31.47 4.83
CA GLY A 392 -3.29 -32.33 5.20
C GLY A 392 -2.22 -32.46 4.11
N GLU A 393 -2.25 -31.64 3.06
CA GLU A 393 -1.29 -31.66 1.96
C GLU A 393 -0.13 -30.70 2.23
N LYS A 394 1.05 -31.01 1.67
CA LYS A 394 2.25 -30.17 1.84
C LYS A 394 2.41 -29.10 0.77
N VAL A 395 1.74 -29.28 -0.38
CA VAL A 395 1.81 -28.37 -1.52
C VAL A 395 0.40 -28.29 -2.08
N LEU A 396 -0.07 -27.07 -2.26
CA LEU A 396 -1.40 -26.76 -2.80
C LEU A 396 -1.26 -25.88 -4.03
N THR A 397 -2.18 -26.03 -4.97
CA THR A 397 -2.30 -25.07 -6.08
C THR A 397 -3.03 -23.83 -5.60
N ARG A 398 -2.74 -22.66 -6.21
CA ARG A 398 -3.42 -21.40 -5.90
C ARG A 398 -4.95 -21.50 -5.96
N GLY A 399 -5.49 -22.17 -6.98
CA GLY A 399 -6.94 -22.37 -7.11
C GLY A 399 -7.53 -23.20 -5.96
N LYS A 400 -6.78 -24.18 -5.43
CA LYS A 400 -7.24 -24.96 -4.26
C LYS A 400 -7.18 -24.15 -2.98
N ILE A 401 -6.18 -23.29 -2.81
CA ILE A 401 -6.11 -22.33 -1.71
C ILE A 401 -7.32 -21.38 -1.78
N GLN A 402 -7.61 -20.78 -2.94
CA GLN A 402 -8.78 -19.92 -3.16
C GLN A 402 -10.10 -20.63 -2.85
N ASP A 403 -10.23 -21.91 -3.20
CA ASP A 403 -11.43 -22.70 -2.87
C ASP A 403 -11.60 -22.89 -1.35
N ILE A 404 -10.51 -23.13 -0.62
CA ILE A 404 -10.51 -23.33 0.83
C ILE A 404 -10.79 -22.02 1.56
N VAL A 405 -10.08 -20.94 1.21
CA VAL A 405 -10.24 -19.63 1.83
C VAL A 405 -11.61 -19.04 1.52
N GLY A 406 -12.08 -19.19 0.27
CA GLY A 406 -13.33 -18.59 -0.20
C GLY A 406 -13.19 -17.10 -0.49
N THR A 407 -14.32 -16.41 -0.63
CA THR A 407 -14.41 -14.99 -1.04
C THR A 407 -15.18 -14.13 -0.02
N SER A 408 -15.43 -14.67 1.17
CA SER A 408 -16.24 -14.02 2.21
C SER A 408 -15.60 -12.75 2.76
N TYR A 409 -14.27 -12.67 2.77
CA TYR A 409 -13.52 -11.46 3.16
C TYR A 409 -13.84 -10.26 2.26
N CYS A 410 -14.15 -10.47 0.97
CA CYS A 410 -14.57 -9.39 0.08
C CYS A 410 -15.87 -8.72 0.56
N VAL A 411 -16.78 -9.50 1.15
CA VAL A 411 -18.04 -8.99 1.69
C VAL A 411 -17.78 -8.17 2.96
N ASP A 412 -16.91 -8.64 3.86
CA ASP A 412 -16.55 -7.89 5.06
C ASP A 412 -15.84 -6.57 4.73
N ILE A 413 -14.90 -6.57 3.77
CA ILE A 413 -14.29 -5.33 3.29
C ILE A 413 -15.37 -4.40 2.76
N PHE A 414 -16.27 -4.89 1.91
CA PHE A 414 -17.31 -4.06 1.32
C PHE A 414 -18.26 -3.47 2.39
N LYS A 415 -18.63 -4.24 3.41
CA LYS A 415 -19.42 -3.75 4.56
C LYS A 415 -18.73 -2.60 5.28
N LEU A 416 -17.46 -2.77 5.64
CA LEU A 416 -16.69 -1.75 6.36
C LEU A 416 -16.55 -0.49 5.51
N VAL A 417 -16.16 -0.64 4.23
CA VAL A 417 -16.01 0.50 3.31
C VAL A 417 -17.33 1.25 3.12
N LEU A 418 -18.46 0.55 2.92
CA LEU A 418 -19.77 1.19 2.78
C LEU A 418 -20.22 1.87 4.07
N SER A 419 -19.95 1.28 5.24
CA SER A 419 -20.20 1.90 6.54
C SER A 419 -19.45 3.24 6.67
N HIS A 420 -18.14 3.24 6.37
CA HIS A 420 -17.35 4.47 6.37
C HIS A 420 -17.84 5.48 5.33
N MET A 421 -18.26 5.00 4.15
CA MET A 421 -18.78 5.85 3.09
C MET A 421 -20.11 6.52 3.48
N VAL A 422 -21.01 5.82 4.18
CA VAL A 422 -22.24 6.37 4.75
C VAL A 422 -21.91 7.47 5.77
N ASP A 423 -21.03 7.18 6.73
CA ASP A 423 -20.60 8.13 7.76
C ASP A 423 -19.97 9.38 7.14
N TYR A 424 -19.09 9.20 6.15
CA TYR A 424 -18.41 10.28 5.44
C TYR A 424 -19.38 11.11 4.62
N THR A 425 -20.29 10.48 3.87
CA THR A 425 -21.31 11.17 3.06
C THR A 425 -22.20 12.07 3.93
N PHE A 426 -22.60 11.56 5.10
CA PHE A 426 -23.43 12.33 6.02
C PHE A 426 -22.66 13.48 6.68
N SER A 427 -21.39 13.26 7.02
CA SER A 427 -20.55 14.24 7.72
C SER A 427 -20.03 15.35 6.80
N ASN A 428 -19.90 15.07 5.49
CA ASN A 428 -19.35 15.98 4.49
C ASN A 428 -20.42 16.45 3.49
N SER A 429 -21.02 17.62 3.76
CA SER A 429 -22.08 18.20 2.94
C SER A 429 -21.67 18.61 1.51
N GLU A 430 -20.38 18.54 1.17
CA GLU A 430 -19.86 18.90 -0.15
C GLU A 430 -19.80 17.71 -1.13
N LEU A 431 -20.10 16.49 -0.68
CA LEU A 431 -20.09 15.31 -1.53
C LEU A 431 -21.30 15.30 -2.47
N THR A 432 -21.06 15.48 -3.77
CA THR A 432 -22.12 15.41 -4.79
C THR A 432 -22.57 13.96 -5.01
N VAL A 433 -23.80 13.79 -5.51
CA VAL A 433 -24.31 12.46 -5.87
C VAL A 433 -23.44 11.80 -6.94
N GLU A 434 -22.91 12.56 -7.89
CA GLU A 434 -22.00 12.05 -8.92
C GLU A 434 -20.67 11.58 -8.35
N ASP A 435 -20.06 12.35 -7.44
CA ASP A 435 -18.81 11.96 -6.78
C ASP A 435 -19.04 10.66 -5.96
N ASN A 436 -20.16 10.59 -5.25
CA ASN A 436 -20.54 9.43 -4.46
C ASN A 436 -20.73 8.17 -5.33
N LEU A 437 -21.53 8.27 -6.40
CA LEU A 437 -21.76 7.15 -7.33
C LEU A 437 -20.49 6.72 -8.06
N ALA A 438 -19.57 7.64 -8.36
CA ALA A 438 -18.27 7.31 -8.95
C ALA A 438 -17.41 6.49 -7.98
N LEU A 439 -17.26 6.94 -6.73
CA LEU A 439 -16.54 6.20 -5.69
C LEU A 439 -17.15 4.82 -5.44
N PHE A 440 -18.47 4.76 -5.30
CA PHE A 440 -19.20 3.52 -5.09
C PHE A 440 -18.96 2.52 -6.22
N ASN A 441 -19.06 2.96 -7.49
CA ASN A 441 -18.82 2.10 -8.64
C ASN A 441 -17.38 1.60 -8.73
N ILE A 442 -16.40 2.43 -8.37
CA ILE A 442 -14.99 2.05 -8.30
C ILE A 442 -14.79 0.96 -7.26
N ILE A 443 -15.24 1.17 -6.03
CA ILE A 443 -15.14 0.20 -4.93
C ILE A 443 -15.84 -1.10 -5.31
N LYS A 444 -17.08 -1.00 -5.80
CA LYS A 444 -17.86 -2.15 -6.24
C LYS A 444 -17.13 -2.95 -7.33
N SER A 445 -16.50 -2.28 -8.30
CA SER A 445 -15.72 -2.94 -9.35
C SER A 445 -14.53 -3.71 -8.80
N ILE A 446 -13.79 -3.14 -7.84
CA ILE A 446 -12.66 -3.80 -7.20
C ILE A 446 -13.13 -5.03 -6.41
N ILE A 447 -14.18 -4.89 -5.62
CA ILE A 447 -14.74 -5.98 -4.81
C ILE A 447 -15.25 -7.14 -5.68
N VAL A 448 -15.96 -6.87 -6.77
CA VAL A 448 -16.45 -7.96 -7.65
C VAL A 448 -15.32 -8.60 -8.44
N GLU A 449 -14.32 -7.83 -8.87
CA GLU A 449 -13.16 -8.41 -9.56
C GLU A 449 -12.39 -9.35 -8.63
N GLU A 450 -12.25 -8.97 -7.35
CA GLU A 450 -11.61 -9.80 -6.34
C GLU A 450 -12.44 -11.05 -5.97
N ALA A 451 -13.76 -10.93 -5.91
CA ALA A 451 -14.64 -12.03 -5.54
C ALA A 451 -14.78 -13.13 -6.61
N ARG A 452 -14.13 -12.98 -7.78
CA ARG A 452 -14.25 -13.96 -8.88
C ARG A 452 -13.41 -15.19 -8.62
N LYS A 453 -13.91 -16.34 -9.07
CA LYS A 453 -13.16 -17.60 -9.16
C LYS A 453 -13.02 -18.03 -10.61
N LEU A 454 -11.97 -18.78 -10.90
CA LEU A 454 -11.76 -19.42 -12.19
C LEU A 454 -12.20 -20.88 -12.10
N GLU A 455 -13.17 -21.29 -12.93
CA GLU A 455 -13.44 -22.71 -13.14
C GLU A 455 -13.01 -23.16 -14.53
N GLU A 456 -12.48 -24.38 -14.60
CA GLU A 456 -12.11 -25.03 -15.85
C GLU A 456 -13.36 -25.45 -16.64
N THR A 457 -13.41 -25.07 -17.92
CA THR A 457 -14.49 -25.48 -18.83
C THR A 457 -14.26 -26.88 -19.41
N GLY A 458 -13.02 -27.39 -19.35
CA GLY A 458 -12.57 -28.58 -20.08
C GLY A 458 -12.44 -28.39 -21.60
N ASN A 459 -12.53 -27.16 -22.11
CA ASN A 459 -12.34 -26.79 -23.51
C ASN A 459 -10.93 -26.21 -23.72
N GLU A 460 -10.16 -26.75 -24.68
CA GLU A 460 -8.80 -26.26 -24.96
C GLU A 460 -8.77 -24.82 -25.55
N GLU A 461 -9.84 -24.36 -26.20
CA GLU A 461 -9.90 -23.02 -26.81
C GLU A 461 -10.32 -21.91 -25.83
N ASP A 462 -11.06 -22.26 -24.78
CA ASP A 462 -11.50 -21.34 -23.74
C ASP A 462 -11.44 -22.06 -22.39
N PRO A 463 -10.23 -22.22 -21.83
CA PRO A 463 -9.99 -23.18 -20.75
C PRO A 463 -10.65 -22.81 -19.43
N TYR A 464 -11.02 -21.54 -19.24
CA TYR A 464 -11.55 -21.05 -17.98
C TYR A 464 -12.71 -20.08 -18.18
N TYR A 465 -13.62 -20.04 -17.20
CA TYR A 465 -14.66 -19.02 -17.11
C TYR A 465 -14.78 -18.50 -15.68
N PHE A 466 -15.29 -17.29 -15.53
CA PHE A 466 -15.47 -16.66 -14.23
C PHE A 466 -16.77 -17.09 -13.57
N VAL A 467 -16.67 -17.44 -12.29
CA VAL A 467 -17.77 -17.87 -11.44
C VAL A 467 -17.69 -17.21 -10.07
N TYR A 468 -18.81 -17.16 -9.36
CA TYR A 468 -18.89 -16.54 -8.03
C TYR A 468 -19.53 -17.49 -7.03
N ASP A 469 -19.11 -17.41 -5.77
CA ASP A 469 -19.83 -18.09 -4.69
C ASP A 469 -21.23 -17.47 -4.57
N ALA A 470 -22.27 -18.30 -4.54
CA ALA A 470 -23.66 -17.85 -4.55
C ALA A 470 -24.00 -16.94 -3.35
N GLU A 471 -23.43 -17.25 -2.18
CA GLU A 471 -23.62 -16.49 -0.94
C GLU A 471 -22.91 -15.13 -0.99
N THR A 472 -21.66 -15.09 -1.47
CA THR A 472 -20.91 -13.85 -1.73
C THR A 472 -21.66 -12.95 -2.71
N LYS A 473 -22.09 -13.49 -3.85
CA LYS A 473 -22.85 -12.75 -4.87
C LYS A 473 -24.17 -12.21 -4.33
N SER A 474 -24.86 -12.96 -3.47
CA SER A 474 -26.09 -12.50 -2.80
C SER A 474 -25.80 -11.35 -1.85
N SER A 475 -24.76 -11.47 -1.03
CA SER A 475 -24.41 -10.49 0.01
C SER A 475 -23.95 -9.17 -0.60
N ILE A 476 -23.13 -9.21 -1.66
CA ILE A 476 -22.71 -8.01 -2.41
C ILE A 476 -23.93 -7.25 -2.97
N LYS A 477 -24.91 -7.96 -3.52
CA LYS A 477 -26.15 -7.34 -4.03
C LYS A 477 -27.01 -6.74 -2.93
N GLU A 478 -27.09 -7.40 -1.78
CA GLU A 478 -27.81 -6.88 -0.62
C GLU A 478 -27.18 -5.59 -0.13
N LEU A 479 -25.85 -5.55 0.01
CA LEU A 479 -25.09 -4.37 0.41
C LEU A 479 -25.24 -3.21 -0.58
N GLU A 480 -25.20 -3.50 -1.88
CA GLU A 480 -25.44 -2.51 -2.92
C GLU A 480 -26.84 -1.89 -2.81
N ASN A 481 -27.88 -2.70 -2.59
CA ASN A 481 -29.23 -2.17 -2.43
C ASN A 481 -29.34 -1.31 -1.18
N LEU A 482 -28.77 -1.76 -0.05
CA LEU A 482 -28.75 -0.96 1.19
C LEU A 482 -28.07 0.39 1.00
N TYR A 483 -26.96 0.43 0.26
CA TYR A 483 -26.25 1.67 -0.02
C TYR A 483 -27.02 2.60 -0.96
N ILE A 484 -27.65 2.04 -2.01
CA ILE A 484 -28.49 2.83 -2.93
C ILE A 484 -29.75 3.36 -2.22
N ASP A 485 -30.35 2.59 -1.33
CA ASP A 485 -31.47 3.04 -0.48
C ASP A 485 -31.03 4.22 0.42
N PHE A 486 -29.82 4.16 0.99
CA PHE A 486 -29.24 5.28 1.72
C PHE A 486 -29.08 6.53 0.85
N LEU A 487 -28.51 6.39 -0.36
CA LEU A 487 -28.34 7.53 -1.27
C LEU A 487 -29.67 8.12 -1.72
N SER A 488 -30.68 7.26 -1.94
CA SER A 488 -32.04 7.66 -2.30
C SER A 488 -32.61 8.59 -1.24
N ASP A 489 -32.51 8.18 0.02
CA ASP A 489 -33.07 8.94 1.13
C ASP A 489 -32.23 10.17 1.48
N TYR A 490 -30.89 10.10 1.37
CA TYR A 490 -29.99 11.23 1.65
C TYR A 490 -30.07 12.34 0.60
N TYR A 491 -30.10 12.00 -0.69
CA TYR A 491 -30.17 12.98 -1.78
C TYR A 491 -31.61 13.30 -2.22
N GLU A 492 -32.62 12.70 -1.58
CA GLU A 492 -34.04 12.79 -1.95
C GLU A 492 -34.31 12.45 -3.43
N MET A 493 -33.60 11.44 -3.94
CA MET A 493 -33.68 10.99 -5.35
C MET A 493 -34.33 9.61 -5.41
N SER A 494 -35.10 9.34 -6.46
CA SER A 494 -35.62 7.97 -6.63
C SER A 494 -34.49 6.99 -6.97
N GLU A 495 -34.65 5.73 -6.56
CA GLU A 495 -33.74 4.65 -6.94
C GLU A 495 -33.53 4.60 -8.47
N GLU A 496 -34.59 4.77 -9.26
CA GLU A 496 -34.51 4.77 -10.74
C GLU A 496 -33.58 5.88 -11.24
N GLU A 497 -33.67 7.09 -10.68
CA GLU A 497 -32.78 8.20 -11.05
C GLU A 497 -31.32 7.95 -10.66
N LEU A 498 -31.09 7.39 -9.47
CA LEU A 498 -29.73 7.02 -9.02
C LEU A 498 -29.11 5.94 -9.90
N ARG A 499 -29.86 4.88 -10.22
CA ARG A 499 -29.40 3.82 -11.13
C ARG A 499 -29.12 4.33 -12.54
N ASP A 500 -29.93 5.28 -13.02
CA ASP A 500 -29.71 5.95 -14.31
C ASP A 500 -28.44 6.82 -14.32
N LEU A 501 -28.10 7.45 -13.20
CA LEU A 501 -26.84 8.20 -13.04
C LEU A 501 -25.65 7.25 -12.90
N GLU A 502 -25.80 6.20 -12.10
CA GLU A 502 -24.80 5.16 -11.88
C GLU A 502 -24.35 4.54 -13.21
N GLN A 503 -25.28 4.19 -14.10
CA GLN A 503 -24.97 3.65 -15.43
C GLN A 503 -24.26 4.63 -16.37
N LYS A 504 -24.44 5.94 -16.16
CA LYS A 504 -23.77 7.00 -16.92
C LYS A 504 -22.37 7.29 -16.39
N CYS A 505 -22.06 6.90 -15.16
CA CYS A 505 -20.74 7.03 -14.56
C CYS A 505 -19.76 6.10 -15.30
N ASP A 506 -18.92 6.67 -16.15
CA ASP A 506 -17.90 5.88 -16.84
C ASP A 506 -16.65 5.76 -15.98
N ILE A 507 -16.64 4.79 -15.06
CA ILE A 507 -15.48 4.54 -14.21
C ILE A 507 -14.23 4.10 -14.99
N SER A 508 -14.38 3.74 -16.28
CA SER A 508 -13.21 3.43 -17.11
C SER A 508 -12.30 4.63 -17.35
N LEU A 509 -12.80 5.84 -17.12
CA LEU A 509 -12.01 7.07 -17.17
C LEU A 509 -10.93 7.12 -16.08
N TYR A 510 -11.17 6.45 -14.95
CA TYR A 510 -10.21 6.38 -13.84
C TYR A 510 -9.19 5.23 -13.99
N ARG A 511 -9.25 4.45 -15.10
CA ARG A 511 -8.30 3.36 -15.35
C ARG A 511 -6.90 3.88 -15.62
N CYS A 512 -5.92 3.20 -15.03
CA CYS A 512 -4.55 3.23 -15.53
C CYS A 512 -4.43 2.28 -16.72
N ASN A 513 -4.41 2.80 -17.96
CA ASN A 513 -4.16 1.99 -19.16
C ASN A 513 -2.67 1.66 -19.27
N ALA A 514 -2.31 0.39 -19.08
CA ALA A 514 -1.04 -0.15 -19.55
C ALA A 514 -1.17 -0.56 -21.02
N ASN A 515 -0.50 0.17 -21.92
CA ASN A 515 -0.35 -0.28 -23.31
C ASN A 515 0.87 -1.18 -23.42
N SER A 516 0.69 -2.37 -23.98
CA SER A 516 1.61 -3.51 -23.92
C SER A 516 2.80 -3.47 -24.88
N ASP A 517 3.02 -2.43 -25.70
CA ASP A 517 4.07 -2.50 -26.76
C ASP A 517 4.79 -1.18 -27.05
N ASP A 518 4.54 -0.12 -26.29
CA ASP A 518 5.25 1.15 -26.40
C ASP A 518 5.25 1.78 -25.00
N LEU A 519 6.43 1.93 -24.37
CA LEU A 519 6.65 2.49 -23.03
C LEU A 519 6.27 3.99 -22.90
N SER A 520 5.37 4.48 -23.75
CA SER A 520 4.69 5.75 -23.59
C SER A 520 3.29 5.51 -23.01
N PHE A 521 3.21 5.54 -21.67
CA PHE A 521 1.94 5.66 -20.98
C PHE A 521 1.30 7.00 -21.35
N VAL A 522 0.24 6.96 -22.15
CA VAL A 522 -0.55 8.15 -22.46
C VAL A 522 -1.52 8.35 -21.31
N TYR A 523 -1.12 9.13 -20.32
CA TYR A 523 -2.05 9.75 -19.39
C TYR A 523 -3.09 10.52 -20.20
N ARG A 524 -4.34 10.07 -20.15
CA ARG A 524 -5.49 10.90 -20.49
C ARG A 524 -6.34 11.08 -19.26
N TYR A 525 -5.74 11.50 -18.16
CA TYR A 525 -6.55 12.09 -17.13
C TYR A 525 -7.07 13.43 -17.66
N ASN A 526 -8.39 13.58 -17.81
CA ASN A 526 -8.96 14.91 -18.01
C ASN A 526 -8.68 15.76 -16.76
N PHE A 527 -8.70 17.08 -16.91
CA PHE A 527 -8.48 18.01 -15.78
C PHE A 527 -9.43 17.75 -14.59
N ASP A 528 -10.65 17.30 -14.87
CA ASP A 528 -11.66 16.96 -13.85
C ASP A 528 -11.32 15.66 -13.08
N GLU A 529 -10.58 14.73 -13.70
CA GLU A 529 -10.17 13.46 -13.08
C GLU A 529 -9.00 13.67 -12.10
N TYR A 530 -8.10 14.62 -12.39
CA TYR A 530 -7.08 15.06 -11.43
C TYR A 530 -7.72 15.69 -10.19
N LEU A 531 -8.71 16.56 -10.37
CA LEU A 531 -9.42 17.20 -9.25
C LEU A 531 -10.16 16.18 -8.37
N PHE A 532 -10.67 15.09 -8.94
CA PHE A 532 -11.29 14.01 -8.19
C PHE A 532 -10.28 13.22 -7.35
N LEU A 533 -9.11 12.88 -7.93
CA LEU A 533 -8.06 12.18 -7.19
C LEU A 533 -7.38 13.05 -6.13
N ASP A 534 -7.36 14.38 -6.32
CA ASP A 534 -6.90 15.32 -5.28
C ASP A 534 -7.84 15.35 -4.06
N LYS A 535 -9.15 15.09 -4.25
CA LYS A 535 -10.10 14.94 -3.13
C LYS A 535 -9.94 13.61 -2.39
N TYR A 536 -9.49 12.56 -3.09
CA TYR A 536 -9.34 11.20 -2.54
C TYR A 536 -7.92 10.68 -2.79
N PRO A 537 -6.91 11.22 -2.10
CA PRO A 537 -5.51 10.92 -2.41
C PRO A 537 -5.15 9.43 -2.26
N ILE A 538 -5.76 8.72 -1.31
CA ILE A 538 -5.55 7.26 -1.14
C ILE A 538 -6.01 6.48 -2.38
N LEU A 539 -7.08 6.95 -3.05
CA LEU A 539 -7.62 6.28 -4.24
C LEU A 539 -6.60 6.20 -5.38
N LYS A 540 -5.71 7.19 -5.49
CA LYS A 540 -4.62 7.20 -6.46
C LYS A 540 -3.75 5.94 -6.37
N TYR A 541 -3.42 5.53 -5.15
CA TYR A 541 -2.61 4.35 -4.86
C TYR A 541 -3.39 3.06 -5.12
N ILE A 542 -4.67 3.02 -4.76
CA ILE A 542 -5.54 1.87 -5.05
C ILE A 542 -5.63 1.62 -6.57
N LEU A 543 -5.99 2.65 -7.34
CA LEU A 543 -6.17 2.57 -8.80
C LEU A 543 -4.90 2.23 -9.57
N SER A 544 -3.74 2.45 -8.96
CA SER A 544 -2.46 2.14 -9.57
C SER A 544 -2.22 0.62 -9.68
N MET A 545 -2.73 -0.16 -8.73
CA MET A 545 -2.59 -1.60 -8.67
C MET A 545 -3.88 -2.34 -9.04
N SER A 546 -5.05 -1.80 -8.72
CA SER A 546 -6.33 -2.44 -9.03
C SER A 546 -6.69 -2.37 -10.53
N TYR A 547 -7.22 -3.47 -11.06
CA TYR A 547 -7.89 -3.46 -12.36
C TYR A 547 -9.34 -3.01 -12.19
N ILE A 548 -9.77 -2.05 -13.01
CA ILE A 548 -11.17 -1.62 -13.06
C ILE A 548 -11.65 -1.70 -14.49
N SER A 549 -12.82 -2.29 -14.70
CA SER A 549 -13.51 -2.22 -15.96
C SER A 549 -15.00 -1.95 -15.85
N LYS A 550 -15.48 -1.19 -16.82
CA LYS A 550 -16.89 -0.83 -17.03
C LYS A 550 -17.78 -2.08 -17.11
N ASP A 551 -17.21 -3.20 -17.55
CA ASP A 551 -17.95 -4.44 -17.76
C ASP A 551 -17.87 -5.40 -16.56
N ASP A 552 -17.04 -5.15 -15.55
CA ASP A 552 -16.78 -6.15 -14.49
C ASP A 552 -18.03 -6.44 -13.67
N TYR A 553 -18.77 -5.39 -13.32
CA TYR A 553 -20.04 -5.55 -12.62
C TYR A 553 -21.12 -6.23 -13.50
N GLN A 554 -21.16 -5.94 -14.80
CA GLN A 554 -22.09 -6.62 -15.72
C GLN A 554 -21.74 -8.11 -15.85
N LYS A 555 -20.45 -8.45 -15.98
CA LYS A 555 -19.98 -9.85 -15.95
C LYS A 555 -20.33 -10.51 -14.62
N PHE A 556 -20.16 -9.82 -13.50
CA PHE A 556 -20.57 -10.32 -12.18
C PHE A 556 -22.06 -10.65 -12.15
N LEU A 557 -22.93 -9.80 -12.71
CA LEU A 557 -24.37 -10.07 -12.78
C LEU A 557 -24.68 -11.31 -13.63
N GLU A 558 -24.06 -11.43 -14.79
CA GLU A 558 -24.28 -12.50 -15.78
C GLU A 558 -23.61 -13.82 -15.42
N ALA A 559 -22.55 -13.80 -14.61
CA ALA A 559 -21.74 -14.96 -14.31
C ALA A 559 -22.52 -16.05 -13.55
N ASP A 560 -22.13 -17.29 -13.84
CA ASP A 560 -22.61 -18.47 -13.13
C ASP A 560 -22.18 -18.45 -11.66
N VAL A 561 -22.94 -19.18 -10.85
CA VAL A 561 -22.70 -19.30 -9.41
C VAL A 561 -22.32 -20.71 -9.02
N ILE A 562 -21.36 -20.82 -8.12
CA ILE A 562 -21.05 -22.05 -7.40
C ILE A 562 -21.79 -22.02 -6.07
N LEU A 563 -22.49 -23.12 -5.78
CA LEU A 563 -22.97 -23.36 -4.42
C LEU A 563 -21.75 -23.72 -3.58
N SER A 564 -21.45 -22.93 -2.54
CA SER A 564 -20.28 -23.16 -1.68
C SER A 564 -20.15 -24.65 -1.39
N ARG A 565 -18.99 -25.24 -1.74
CA ARG A 565 -18.76 -26.68 -1.61
C ARG A 565 -18.61 -26.99 -0.12
N LYS A 566 -19.74 -27.17 0.57
CA LYS A 566 -20.00 -27.77 1.89
C LYS A 566 -18.93 -27.62 3.00
N LYS A 567 -19.42 -27.07 4.12
CA LYS A 567 -19.27 -27.49 5.52
C LYS A 567 -18.31 -28.64 5.83
#